data_AF-W4VPQ5-F1
#
_entry.id   AF-W4VPQ5-F1
#
_cell.length_a   1.000
_cell.length_b   1.000
_cell.length_c   1.000
_cell.angle_alpha   90.00
_cell.angle_beta   90.00
_cell.angle_gamma   90.00
#
_symmetry.space_group_name_H-M   'P 1'
#
loop_
_entity.id
_entity.type
_entity.pdbx_description
1 polymer ?
#
loop_
_entity_poly.entity_id
_entity_poly.type
_entity_poly.pdbx_seq_one_letter_code
_entity_poly.pdbx_strand_id
1 'polypeptide(L)' 'MGGFYKDQARELLNIPEQYDIHAVIAIGYQDEKEKLEETFQEREQPSTRRPLEETIMEGTFKV' A
#
# COMPACT_ATOMS: atom_id res chain seq x y z
N MET A 1 -2.05 2.81 1.37
CA MET A 1 -1.10 3.05 2.48
C MET A 1 -1.60 2.35 3.74
N GLY A 2 -0.75 1.57 4.41
CA GLY A 2 -1.10 0.89 5.67
C GLY A 2 -0.56 1.56 6.94
N GLY A 3 0.50 2.37 6.83
CA GLY A 3 1.07 3.13 7.94
C GLY A 3 0.35 4.47 8.12
N PHE A 4 -0.75 4.48 8.87
CA PHE A 4 -1.51 5.67 9.25
C PHE A 4 -2.12 5.49 10.66
N TYR A 5 -2.52 6.59 11.29
CA TYR A 5 -3.14 6.55 12.62
C TYR A 5 -4.61 6.12 12.51
N LYS A 6 -4.87 4.82 12.71
CA LYS A 6 -6.22 4.24 12.60
C LYS A 6 -7.22 4.84 13.60
N ASP A 7 -6.79 5.06 14.83
CA ASP A 7 -7.67 5.61 15.88
C ASP A 7 -8.07 7.05 15.59
N GLN A 8 -7.11 7.87 15.15
CA GLN A 8 -7.37 9.25 14.72
C GLN A 8 -8.27 9.29 13.48
N ALA A 9 -8.03 8.41 12.49
CA ALA A 9 -8.89 8.33 11.32
C ALA A 9 -10.33 7.96 11.69
N ARG A 10 -10.52 7.05 12.67
CA ARG A 10 -11.84 6.67 13.17
C ARG A 10 -12.56 7.84 13.82
N GLU A 11 -11.89 8.53 14.75
CA GLU A 11 -12.45 9.68 15.46
C GLU A 11 -12.84 10.80 14.49
N LEU A 12 -11.89 11.24 13.66
CA LEU A 12 -12.08 12.40 12.78
C LEU A 12 -13.11 12.18 11.67
N LEU A 13 -13.20 10.94 11.17
CA LEU A 13 -14.14 10.58 10.10
C LEU A 13 -15.45 9.98 10.64
N ASN A 14 -15.63 9.93 11.96
CA ASN A 14 -16.80 9.35 12.62
C ASN A 14 -17.11 7.92 12.14
N ILE A 15 -16.08 7.08 12.05
CA ILE A 15 -16.23 5.70 11.57
C ILE A 15 -16.77 4.83 12.73
N PRO A 16 -17.90 4.13 12.56
CA PRO A 16 -18.42 3.24 13.59
C PRO A 16 -17.49 2.07 13.91
N GLU A 17 -17.56 1.55 15.14
CA GLU A 17 -16.68 0.47 15.61
C GLU A 17 -16.80 -0.83 14.81
N GLN A 18 -17.97 -1.11 14.22
CA GLN A 18 -18.17 -2.30 13.40
C GLN A 18 -17.42 -2.29 12.06
N TYR A 19 -16.79 -1.16 11.70
CA TYR A 19 -16.03 -1.03 10.46
C TYR A 19 -14.52 -1.01 10.71
N ASP A 20 -13.82 -1.90 10.01
CA ASP A 20 -12.37 -1.91 9.95
C ASP A 20 -11.84 -0.96 8.88
N ILE A 21 -10.79 -0.21 9.24
CA ILE A 21 -10.09 0.69 8.33
C ILE A 21 -8.88 -0.05 7.77
N HIS A 22 -9.00 -0.51 6.52
CA HIS A 22 -7.95 -1.31 5.87
C HIS A 22 -6.79 -0.47 5.34
N ALA A 23 -7.09 0.62 4.63
CA ALA A 23 -6.09 1.44 3.95
C ALA A 23 -6.59 2.85 3.67
N VAL A 24 -5.63 3.76 3.51
CA VAL A 24 -5.85 5.09 2.92
C VAL A 24 -5.30 5.11 1.49
N ILE A 25 -6.02 5.76 0.58
CA ILE A 25 -5.65 5.90 -0.83
C ILE A 25 -5.29 7.36 -1.10
N ALA A 26 -4.06 7.60 -1.56
CA ALA A 26 -3.66 8.89 -2.11
C ALA A 26 -4.01 8.89 -3.61
N ILE A 27 -4.80 9.88 -4.05
CA ILE A 27 -5.25 10.00 -5.44
C ILE A 27 -4.91 11.41 -5.92
N GLY A 28 -4.26 11.52 -7.07
CA GLY A 28 -3.85 12.78 -7.68
C GLY A 28 -3.23 12.55 -9.05
N TYR A 29 -2.86 13.64 -9.73
CA TYR A 29 -2.10 13.59 -10.97
C TYR A 29 -0.60 13.43 -10.67
N GLN A 30 0.12 12.69 -11.52
CA GLN A 30 1.56 12.54 -11.40
C GLN A 30 2.28 13.84 -11.75
N ASP A 31 3.31 14.17 -10.99
CA ASP A 31 4.15 15.36 -11.15
C ASP A 31 5.61 14.92 -11.40
N GLU A 32 6.51 15.89 -11.55
CA GLU A 32 7.95 15.68 -11.74
C GLU A 32 8.57 14.93 -10.55
N LYS A 33 9.29 13.84 -10.85
CA LYS A 33 9.94 13.00 -9.82
C LYS A 33 10.98 13.76 -9.01
N GLU A 34 11.62 14.77 -9.61
CA GLU A 34 12.69 15.58 -9.01
C GLU A 34 12.22 16.37 -7.78
N LYS A 35 10.90 16.51 -7.60
CA LYS A 35 10.29 17.13 -6.42
C LYS A 35 10.28 16.21 -5.19
N LEU A 36 10.49 14.91 -5.37
CA LEU A 36 10.61 13.94 -4.27
C LEU A 36 12.00 14.04 -3.63
N GLU A 37 12.14 13.61 -2.37
CA GLU A 37 13.46 13.38 -1.77
C GLU A 37 14.22 12.28 -2.53
N GLU A 38 15.55 12.36 -2.60
CA GLU A 38 16.39 11.45 -3.41
C GLU A 38 16.05 9.96 -3.22
N THR A 39 15.81 9.53 -1.98
CA THR A 39 15.46 8.13 -1.65
C THR A 39 14.14 7.66 -2.26
N PHE A 40 13.20 8.57 -2.53
CA PHE A 40 11.93 8.27 -3.17
C PHE A 40 11.99 8.41 -4.69
N GLN A 41 12.89 9.26 -5.22
CA GLN A 41 13.10 9.39 -6.67
C GLN A 41 13.50 8.05 -7.30
N GLU A 42 14.41 7.31 -6.66
CA GLU A 42 14.84 5.97 -7.12
C GLU A 42 13.70 4.94 -7.16
N ARG A 43 12.62 5.19 -6.41
CA ARG A 43 11.49 4.28 -6.23
C ARG A 43 10.27 4.67 -7.06
N GLU A 44 10.29 5.81 -7.74
CA GLU A 44 9.23 6.33 -8.61
C GLU A 44 9.22 5.60 -9.97
N GLN A 45 9.09 4.28 -9.90
CA GLN A 45 9.04 3.37 -11.04
C GLN A 45 8.16 2.17 -10.69
N PRO A 46 7.51 1.52 -11.69
CA PRO A 46 6.68 0.36 -11.44
C PRO A 46 7.45 -0.76 -10.71
N SER A 47 6.84 -1.33 -9.67
CA SER A 47 7.40 -2.49 -8.97
C SER A 47 7.31 -3.76 -9.81
N THR A 48 8.33 -4.62 -9.68
CA THR A 48 8.30 -5.97 -10.26
C THR A 48 7.35 -6.88 -9.47
N ARG A 49 7.11 -8.08 -9.98
CA ARG A 49 6.42 -9.15 -9.26
C ARG A 49 7.36 -10.33 -9.10
N ARG A 50 7.15 -11.10 -8.04
CA ARG A 50 7.80 -12.40 -7.86
C ARG A 50 7.38 -13.31 -9.03
N PRO A 51 8.30 -14.14 -9.56
CA PRO A 51 7.95 -15.20 -10.50
C PRO A 51 6.78 -16.04 -9.99
N LEU A 52 5.91 -16.45 -10.91
CA LEU A 52 4.68 -17.15 -10.57
C LEU A 52 4.96 -18.46 -9.82
N GLU A 53 5.99 -19.18 -10.27
CA GLU A 53 6.48 -20.43 -9.68
C GLU A 53 6.89 -20.32 -8.20
N GLU A 54 7.20 -19.11 -7.72
CA GLU A 54 7.50 -18.91 -6.30
C GLU A 54 6.28 -18.77 -5.39
N THR A 55 5.08 -18.66 -5.97
CA THR A 55 3.83 -18.42 -5.24
C THR A 55 2.74 -19.45 -5.52
N ILE A 56 2.86 -20.21 -6.61
CA ILE A 56 1.93 -21.28 -6.95
C ILE A 56 2.44 -22.63 -6.42
N MET A 57 1.53 -23.39 -5.82
CA MET A 57 1.78 -24.75 -5.33
C MET A 57 0.69 -25.66 -5.87
N GLU A 58 1.06 -26.67 -6.65
CA GLU A 58 0.12 -27.68 -7.13
C GLU A 58 -0.19 -28.70 -6.03
N GLY A 59 -1.47 -29.02 -5.85
CA GLY A 59 -1.96 -30.00 -4.89
C GLY A 59 -2.00 -29.46 -3.46
N THR A 60 -0.91 -29.61 -2.73
CA THR A 60 -0.83 -29.24 -1.30
C THR A 60 0.10 -28.06 -1.08
N PHE A 61 -0.15 -27.32 0.01
CA PHE A 61 0.74 -26.24 0.43
C PHE A 61 2.15 -26.77 0.70
N LYS A 62 3.15 -26.20 0.03
CA LYS A 62 4.57 -26.54 0.18
C LYS A 62 5.19 -25.44 1.04
N VAL A 63 5.42 -25.76 2.33
CA VAL A 63 6.12 -24.89 3.29
C VAL A 63 7.60 -24.84 2.95
#